data_AF-A0A353RAV5-F1
#
_entry.id   AF-A0A353RAV5-F1
#
_cell.length_a   1.000
_cell.length_b   1.000
_cell.length_c   1.000
_cell.angle_alpha   90.00
_cell.angle_beta   90.00
_cell.angle_gamma   90.00
#
_symmetry.space_group_name_H-M   'P 1'
#
loop_
_entity.id
_entity.type
_entity.pdbx_description
1 polymer ?
#
loop_
_entity_poly.entity_id
_entity_poly.type
_entity_poly.pdbx_seq_one_letter_code
_entity_poly.pdbx_strand_id
1 'polypeptide(L)' 'RYPGGFLKREGRPSDYEILVSRLIDRALRPLFPDDFHAEVFVNVFLISAEKDIMPDALAGLAASAALAVSDIPFNGP' A
#
# COMPACT_ATOMS: atom_id res chain seq x y z
N ARG A 1 11.20 -10.17 -12.97
CA ARG A 1 11.48 -11.62 -12.72
C ARG A 1 10.25 -12.38 -13.24
N TYR A 2 10.39 -13.44 -14.04
CA TYR A 2 9.20 -14.22 -14.44
C TYR A 2 8.62 -14.94 -13.21
N PRO A 3 7.29 -14.95 -13.01
CA PRO A 3 6.68 -15.66 -11.89
C PRO A 3 7.04 -17.14 -11.97
N GLY A 4 7.75 -17.64 -10.94
CA GLY A 4 8.13 -19.04 -10.83
C GLY A 4 6.95 -19.87 -10.32
N GLY A 5 6.30 -20.63 -11.20
CA GLY A 5 5.15 -21.47 -10.85
C GLY A 5 4.50 -22.08 -12.09
N PHE A 6 3.68 -23.13 -11.90
CA PHE A 6 2.96 -23.80 -12.98
C PHE A 6 1.96 -22.86 -13.67
N LEU A 7 1.24 -22.06 -12.87
CA LEU A 7 0.59 -20.84 -13.35
C LEU A 7 1.65 -19.73 -13.36
N LYS A 8 2.10 -19.32 -14.55
CA LYS A 8 3.02 -18.20 -14.78
C LYS A 8 2.34 -16.84 -14.51
N ARG A 9 1.67 -16.70 -13.37
CA ARG A 9 0.89 -15.54 -12.95
C ARG A 9 1.22 -15.22 -11.50
N GLU A 10 1.18 -13.93 -11.16
CA GLU A 10 1.15 -13.51 -9.76
C GLU A 10 -0.11 -14.09 -9.11
N GLY A 11 0.11 -14.86 -8.05
CA GLY A 11 -0.93 -15.61 -7.36
C GLY A 11 -1.47 -14.83 -6.17
N ARG A 12 -1.79 -15.56 -5.11
CA ARG A 12 -2.15 -14.95 -3.84
C ARG A 12 -0.99 -14.08 -3.33
N PRO A 13 -1.29 -12.97 -2.63
CA PRO A 13 -0.25 -12.17 -2.00
C PRO A 13 0.57 -13.02 -1.04
N SER A 14 1.88 -12.81 -1.05
CA SER A 14 2.82 -13.41 -0.12
C SER A 14 2.64 -12.84 1.29
N ASP A 15 3.13 -13.56 2.30
CA ASP A 15 3.09 -13.09 3.69
C ASP A 15 3.78 -11.73 3.85
N TYR A 16 4.85 -11.47 3.09
CA TYR A 16 5.55 -10.19 3.08
C TYR A 16 4.64 -9.06 2.57
N GLU A 17 3.95 -9.27 1.44
CA GLU A 17 3.02 -8.27 0.88
C GLU A 17 1.83 -8.01 1.82
N ILE A 18 1.33 -9.06 2.49
CA ILE A 18 0.27 -8.93 3.50
C ILE A 18 0.75 -8.11 4.70
N LEU A 19 1.98 -8.35 5.17
CA LEU A 19 2.57 -7.60 6.29
C LEU A 19 2.78 -6.13 5.94
N VAL A 20 3.28 -5.84 4.74
CA VAL A 20 3.46 -4.46 4.25
C VAL A 20 2.10 -3.76 4.13
N SER A 21 1.09 -4.44 3.58
CA SER A 21 -0.26 -3.88 3.45
C SER A 21 -0.86 -3.53 4.82
N ARG A 22 -0.67 -4.40 5.82
CA ARG A 22 -1.09 -4.15 7.20
C ARG A 22 -0.32 -3.02 7.88
N LEU A 23 0.97 -2.89 7.58
CA LEU A 23 1.79 -1.81 8.12
C LEU A 23 1.26 -0.45 7.65
N ILE A 24 0.93 -0.34 6.35
CA ILE A 24 0.37 0.86 5.74
C ILE A 24 -1.02 1.17 6.33
N ASP A 25 -1.92 0.19 6.42
CA ASP A 25 -3.26 0.41 6.99
C ASP A 25 -3.18 0.92 8.44
N ARG A 26 -2.29 0.35 9.27
CA ARG A 26 -2.13 0.79 10.67
C ARG A 26 -1.59 2.21 10.79
N ALA A 27 -0.74 2.65 9.85
CA ALA A 27 -0.20 4.00 9.85
C ALA A 27 -1.24 5.04 9.41
N LEU A 28 -2.08 4.70 8.42
CA LEU A 28 -3.04 5.63 7.82
C LEU A 28 -4.39 5.69 8.56
N ARG A 29 -4.87 4.57 9.11
CA ARG A 29 -6.16 4.48 9.81
C ARG A 29 -6.41 5.54 10.90
N PRO A 30 -5.44 5.87 11.78
CA PRO A 30 -5.67 6.89 12.82
C PRO A 30 -5.67 8.34 12.30
N LEU A 31 -5.30 8.57 11.04
CA LEU A 31 -5.24 9.91 10.44
C LEU A 31 -6.56 10.31 9.77
N PHE A 32 -7.50 9.38 9.64
CA PHE A 32 -8.86 9.69 9.19
C PHE A 32 -9.66 10.34 10.34
N PRO A 33 -10.54 11.31 10.05
CA PRO A 33 -11.44 11.88 11.03
C PRO A 33 -12.35 10.81 11.66
N ASP A 34 -12.67 10.96 12.94
CA ASP A 34 -13.49 9.99 13.69
C ASP A 34 -14.91 9.79 13.10
N ASP A 35 -15.43 10.80 12.38
CA ASP A 35 -16.75 10.76 11.73
C ASP A 35 -16.69 10.37 10.24
N PHE A 36 -15.53 9.90 9.77
CA PHE A 36 -15.35 9.49 8.38
C PHE A 36 -15.80 8.03 8.17
N HIS A 37 -16.96 7.86 7.55
CA HIS A 37 -17.60 6.56 7.32
C HIS A 37 -17.58 6.10 5.86
N ALA A 38 -16.93 6.84 4.96
CA ALA A 38 -16.84 6.46 3.56
C ALA A 38 -15.86 5.29 3.37
N GLU A 39 -16.19 4.38 2.45
CA GLU A 39 -15.32 3.26 2.12
C GLU A 39 -14.13 3.75 1.31
N VAL A 40 -12.91 3.51 1.81
CA VAL A 40 -11.66 3.87 1.15
C VAL A 40 -10.88 2.61 0.83
N PHE A 41 -10.50 2.46 -0.44
CA PHE A 41 -9.73 1.33 -0.92
C PHE A 41 -8.41 1.81 -1.52
N VAL A 42 -7.30 1.51 -0.84
CA VAL A 42 -5.94 1.87 -1.25
C VAL A 42 -5.26 0.65 -1.85
N ASN A 43 -4.87 0.73 -3.12
CA ASN A 43 -4.06 -0.29 -3.78
C ASN A 43 -2.67 0.23 -4.09
N VAL A 44 -1.64 -0.51 -3.66
CA VAL A 44 -0.25 -0.21 -3.98
C VAL A 44 0.28 -1.31 -4.88
N PHE A 45 0.63 -0.95 -6.11
CA PHE A 45 1.22 -1.87 -7.08
C PHE A 45 2.69 -1.56 -7.27
N LEU A 46 3.54 -2.56 -7.05
CA LEU A 46 4.97 -2.47 -7.30
C LEU A 46 5.23 -2.75 -8.78
N ILE A 47 5.50 -1.69 -9.54
CA ILE A 47 5.79 -1.80 -10.98
C ILE A 47 7.28 -2.11 -11.20
N SER A 48 8.15 -1.48 -10.42
CA SER A 48 9.59 -1.63 -10.51
C SER A 48 10.20 -1.57 -9.11
N ALA A 49 11.21 -2.39 -8.87
CA ALA A 49 12.04 -2.34 -7.67
C ALA A 49 13.49 -2.62 -8.02
N GLU A 50 14.38 -1.86 -7.40
CA GLU A 50 15.81 -2.17 -7.35
C GLU A 50 16.09 -3.16 -6.23
N LYS A 51 17.20 -3.91 -6.33
CA LYS A 51 17.53 -4.94 -5.34
C LYS A 51 18.00 -4.39 -4.00
N ASP A 52 18.55 -3.19 -4.01
CA ASP A 52 19.18 -2.58 -2.82
C ASP A 52 18.22 -1.67 -2.05
N ILE A 53 17.05 -1.38 -2.61
CA ILE A 53 16.04 -0.52 -1.99
C ILE A 53 14.85 -1.39 -1.62
N MET A 54 14.55 -1.44 -0.32
CA MET A 54 13.35 -2.14 0.15
C MET A 54 12.10 -1.35 -0.29
N PRO A 55 11.13 -2.03 -0.93
CA PRO A 55 9.96 -1.35 -1.49
C PRO A 55 8.92 -0.92 -0.44
N ASP A 56 9.00 -1.46 0.77
CA ASP A 56 8.10 -1.17 1.89
C ASP A 56 8.12 0.31 2.31
N ALA A 57 9.32 0.91 2.41
CA ALA A 57 9.49 2.31 2.76
C ALA A 57 8.84 3.25 1.72
N LEU A 58 8.94 2.90 0.44
CA LEU A 58 8.35 3.67 -0.65
C LEU A 58 6.85 3.45 -0.78
N ALA A 59 6.36 2.24 -0.47
CA ALA A 59 4.95 1.90 -0.51
C ALA A 59 4.12 2.75 0.47
N GLY A 60 4.64 2.98 1.68
CA GLY A 60 4.00 3.86 2.66
C GLY A 60 3.93 5.32 2.19
N LEU A 61 5.05 5.84 1.67
CA LEU A 61 5.11 7.20 1.14
C LEU A 61 4.19 7.39 -0.08
N ALA A 62 4.10 6.40 -0.96
CA ALA A 62 3.20 6.43 -2.10
C ALA A 62 1.72 6.45 -1.66
N ALA A 63 1.34 5.66 -0.66
CA ALA A 63 -0.02 5.64 -0.13
C ALA A 63 -0.40 6.97 0.54
N SER A 64 0.52 7.52 1.33
CA SER A 64 0.42 8.86 1.94
C SER A 64 0.24 9.95 0.88
N ALA A 65 1.12 10.01 -0.12
CA ALA A 65 1.03 10.99 -1.20
C ALA A 65 -0.26 10.86 -2.02
N ALA A 66 -0.73 9.63 -2.28
CA ALA A 66 -1.98 9.40 -2.99
C ALA A 66 -3.20 9.93 -2.20
N LEU A 67 -3.23 9.74 -0.88
CA LEU A 67 -4.28 10.29 -0.03
C LEU A 67 -4.20 11.81 0.08
N ALA A 68 -3.00 12.37 0.19
CA ALA A 68 -2.78 13.82 0.28
C ALA A 68 -3.21 14.58 -0.99
N VAL A 69 -3.13 13.95 -2.17
CA VAL A 69 -3.61 14.52 -3.44
C VAL A 69 -5.11 14.31 -3.63
N SER A 70 -5.71 13.35 -2.93
CA SER A 70 -7.15 13.05 -3.05
C SER A 70 -8.02 14.03 -2.27
N ASP A 71 -9.31 14.08 -2.62
CA ASP A 71 -10.33 14.85 -1.89
C ASP A 71 -10.75 14.19 -0.56
N ILE A 72 -10.10 13.09 -0.16
CA ILE A 72 -10.44 12.36 1.06
C ILE A 72 -9.97 13.19 2.26
N PRO A 73 -10.84 13.48 3.24
CA PRO A 73 -10.45 14.23 4.43
C PRO A 73 -9.45 13.41 5.24
N PHE A 74 -8.22 13.89 5.30
CA PHE A 74 -7.08 13.22 5.92
C PHE A 74 -6.23 14.26 6.66
N ASN A 75 -5.96 14.03 7.94
CA ASN A 75 -5.35 15.02 8.85
C ASN A 75 -3.81 15.03 8.84
N GLY A 76 -3.17 14.44 7.83
CA GLY A 76 -1.72 14.44 7.67
C GLY A 76 -1.28 14.53 6.21
N PRO A 77 0.03 14.45 5.95
CA PRO A 77 0.58 13.72 4.82
C PRO A 77 0.81 12.25 5.20
#